data_AF-A0A1F9UTB8-F1
#
_entry.id   AF-A0A1F9UTB8-F1
#
_cell.length_a   1.000
_cell.length_b   1.000
_cell.length_c   1.000
_cell.angle_alpha   90.00
_cell.angle_beta   90.00
_cell.angle_gamma   90.00
#
_symmetry.space_group_name_H-M   'P 1'
#
loop_
_entity.id
_entity.type
_entity.pdbx_description
1 polymer ?
#
loop_
_entity_poly.entity_id
_entity_poly.type
_entity_poly.pdbx_seq_one_letter_code
_entity_poly.pdbx_strand_id
1 'polypeptide(L)'
;MKSVMAARKSVLVASLAFLPVGLRAAVAAPAPAPVDACRDCHQDEKFRVQNKKIYDYFQDWKGSPHDLAGVTCTGCHGGDRTKNDKDEAHKGMLPQSNPESPFHYKNIPKTCGACHGDILARFQKSRHYEMLEESGRGPSCITCHGALNAKVYSTTIIERACSSCHNKKTGNNPRIIAEAQEILGRLNHANGYRNGLRFYYKSIHKPEAMAKVDAAYKDVILFWHEFDFKRLAPRSKELLAEVKTIYAKAHEASEGDGK
;
A
#
# COMPACT_ATOMS: atom_id res chain seq x y z
N MET A 1 -6.71 -101.28 28.18
CA MET A 1 -5.26 -101.02 28.29
C MET A 1 -4.98 -99.61 27.79
N LYS A 2 -4.17 -98.86 28.54
CA LYS A 2 -3.81 -97.45 28.30
C LYS A 2 -3.09 -97.30 26.96
N SER A 3 -3.36 -96.24 26.20
CA SER A 3 -2.28 -95.37 25.70
C SER A 3 -2.82 -94.05 25.13
N VAL A 4 -2.04 -93.01 25.43
CA VAL A 4 -2.18 -91.59 25.14
C VAL A 4 -1.79 -91.32 23.69
N MET A 5 -2.45 -90.37 23.00
CA MET A 5 -1.73 -89.45 22.12
C MET A 5 -2.55 -88.20 21.80
N ALA A 6 -2.01 -87.06 22.25
CA ALA A 6 -2.48 -85.73 21.94
C ALA A 6 -2.02 -85.31 20.53
N ALA A 7 -2.91 -84.68 19.77
CA ALA A 7 -2.57 -83.99 18.52
C ALA A 7 -2.95 -82.50 18.62
N ARG A 8 -1.97 -81.67 18.30
CA ARG A 8 -1.89 -80.22 18.49
C ARG A 8 -2.96 -79.47 17.69
N LYS A 9 -3.66 -78.52 18.33
CA LYS A 9 -4.41 -77.46 17.64
C LYS A 9 -3.43 -76.35 17.25
N SER A 10 -3.23 -76.16 15.95
CA SER A 10 -2.47 -75.03 15.40
C SER A 10 -3.27 -73.74 15.59
N VAL A 11 -2.75 -72.83 16.42
CA VAL A 11 -3.28 -71.46 16.55
C VAL A 11 -2.70 -70.63 15.42
N LEU A 12 -3.55 -70.15 14.51
CA LEU A 12 -3.18 -69.16 13.50
C LEU A 12 -2.93 -67.83 14.22
N VAL A 13 -1.67 -67.40 14.29
CA VAL A 13 -1.33 -66.05 14.77
C VAL A 13 -1.61 -65.08 13.62
N ALA A 14 -2.71 -64.33 13.72
CA ALA A 14 -3.00 -63.23 12.81
C ALA A 14 -1.99 -62.10 13.06
N SER A 15 -1.01 -61.95 12.17
CA SER A 15 -0.09 -60.82 12.15
C SER A 15 -0.87 -59.53 11.87
N LEU A 16 -1.09 -58.73 12.91
CA LEU A 16 -1.54 -57.34 12.80
C LEU A 16 -0.44 -56.53 12.08
N ALA A 17 -0.66 -56.27 10.79
CA ALA A 17 0.13 -55.31 10.04
C ALA A 17 -0.14 -53.91 10.62
N PHE A 18 0.83 -53.38 11.36
CA PHE A 18 0.85 -51.96 11.73
C PHE A 18 1.01 -51.14 10.44
N LEU A 19 -0.06 -50.46 10.02
CA LEU A 19 0.04 -49.42 9.00
C LEU A 19 0.96 -48.31 9.52
N PRO A 20 1.97 -47.88 8.75
CA PRO A 20 2.79 -46.74 9.15
C PRO A 20 1.91 -45.50 9.15
N VAL A 21 1.87 -44.84 10.31
CA VAL A 21 1.28 -43.52 10.53
C VAL A 21 1.84 -42.57 9.48
N GLY A 22 0.92 -41.89 8.78
CA GLY A 22 1.18 -41.08 7.60
C GLY A 22 2.33 -40.10 7.76
N LEU A 23 3.10 -40.00 6.69
CA LEU A 23 4.13 -39.00 6.44
C LEU A 23 3.51 -37.60 6.62
N ARG A 24 3.81 -36.93 7.73
CA ARG A 24 3.54 -35.49 7.87
C ARG A 24 4.35 -34.78 6.79
N ALA A 25 3.67 -34.19 5.83
CA ALA A 25 4.30 -33.28 4.88
C ALA A 25 5.00 -32.18 5.68
N ALA A 26 6.33 -32.13 5.57
CA ALA A 26 7.11 -31.03 6.12
C ALA A 26 6.67 -29.77 5.40
N VAL A 27 6.04 -28.85 6.12
CA VAL A 27 5.82 -27.49 5.63
C VAL A 27 7.20 -26.88 5.43
N ALA A 28 7.61 -26.70 4.19
CA ALA A 28 8.87 -26.05 3.87
C ALA A 28 8.90 -24.68 4.56
N ALA A 29 9.95 -24.43 5.34
CA ALA A 29 10.18 -23.12 5.90
C ALA A 29 10.27 -22.10 4.75
N PRO A 30 9.69 -20.89 4.90
CA PRO A 30 9.83 -19.86 3.89
C PRO A 30 11.32 -19.64 3.61
N ALA A 31 11.69 -19.57 2.32
CA ALA A 31 13.05 -19.27 1.93
C ALA A 31 13.53 -17.99 2.64
N PRO A 32 14.79 -17.92 3.09
CA PRO A 32 15.32 -16.70 3.69
C PRO A 32 15.08 -15.54 2.73
N ALA A 33 14.62 -14.42 3.27
CA ALA A 33 14.40 -13.22 2.49
C ALA A 33 15.68 -12.94 1.67
N PRO A 34 15.55 -12.64 0.36
CA PRO A 34 16.73 -12.45 -0.48
C PRO A 34 17.64 -11.40 0.14
N VAL A 35 18.95 -11.56 -0.03
CA VAL A 35 19.96 -10.58 0.41
C VAL A 35 19.57 -9.20 -0.15
N ASP A 36 19.57 -8.18 0.72
CA ASP A 36 19.34 -6.79 0.33
C ASP A 36 20.52 -5.95 0.80
N ALA A 37 21.62 -6.03 0.03
CA ALA A 37 22.83 -5.30 0.31
C ALA A 37 22.59 -3.77 0.31
N CYS A 38 21.55 -3.30 -0.41
CA CYS A 38 21.16 -1.90 -0.38
C CYS A 38 20.71 -1.51 1.02
N ARG A 39 19.77 -2.25 1.61
CA ARG A 39 19.32 -2.03 3.00
C ARG A 39 20.46 -2.19 3.98
N ASP A 40 21.27 -3.23 3.83
CA ASP A 40 22.32 -3.56 4.79
C ASP A 40 23.38 -2.46 4.90
N CYS A 41 23.74 -1.85 3.76
CA CYS A 41 24.65 -0.71 3.75
C CYS A 41 23.93 0.60 4.10
N HIS A 42 22.81 0.94 3.45
CA HIS A 42 22.16 2.26 3.60
C HIS A 42 21.43 2.49 4.93
N GLN A 43 21.22 1.44 5.73
CA GLN A 43 20.71 1.60 7.11
C GLN A 43 21.74 2.15 8.10
N ASP A 44 23.02 2.13 7.73
CA ASP A 44 24.14 2.46 8.61
C ASP A 44 24.10 3.93 9.07
N GLU A 45 24.31 4.14 10.36
CA GLU A 45 24.30 5.47 10.98
C GLU A 45 25.41 6.38 10.49
N LYS A 46 26.48 5.85 9.88
CA LYS A 46 27.53 6.68 9.23
C LYS A 46 26.94 7.68 8.24
N PHE A 47 25.82 7.33 7.60
CA PHE A 47 25.15 8.21 6.64
C PHE A 47 24.48 9.42 7.29
N ARG A 48 24.26 9.43 8.60
CA ARG A 48 23.81 10.66 9.31
C ARG A 48 24.74 11.85 9.04
N VAL A 49 26.04 11.57 8.90
CA VAL A 49 27.08 12.58 8.65
C VAL A 49 27.54 12.56 7.19
N GLN A 50 27.77 11.39 6.61
CA GLN A 50 28.34 11.27 5.26
C GLN A 50 27.35 11.61 4.14
N ASN A 51 26.07 11.32 4.35
CA ASN A 51 25.01 11.63 3.40
C ASN A 51 23.65 11.63 4.10
N LYS A 52 23.33 12.72 4.80
CA LYS A 52 22.10 12.79 5.62
C LYS A 52 20.84 12.44 4.83
N LYS A 53 20.80 12.80 3.54
CA LYS A 53 19.66 12.55 2.65
C LYS A 53 19.37 11.05 2.48
N ILE A 54 20.40 10.21 2.27
CA ILE A 54 20.18 8.76 2.14
C ILE A 54 19.75 8.14 3.47
N TYR A 55 20.32 8.62 4.59
CA TYR A 55 19.91 8.20 5.91
C TYR A 55 18.43 8.51 6.17
N ASP A 56 18.01 9.76 5.94
CA ASP A 56 16.62 10.19 6.12
C ASP A 56 15.66 9.37 5.23
N TYR A 57 16.02 9.12 3.97
CA TYR A 57 15.22 8.30 3.06
C TYR A 57 15.11 6.85 3.49
N PHE A 58 16.18 6.25 3.99
CA PHE A 58 16.10 4.91 4.55
C PHE A 58 15.15 4.87 5.77
N GLN A 59 15.25 5.86 6.67
CA GLN A 59 14.35 5.94 7.83
C GLN A 59 12.88 6.18 7.42
N ASP A 60 12.63 7.00 6.41
CA ASP A 60 11.27 7.22 5.90
C ASP A 60 10.72 5.98 5.18
N TRP A 61 11.55 5.23 4.46
CA TRP A 61 11.15 3.99 3.80
C TRP A 61 10.88 2.86 4.80
N LYS A 62 11.72 2.69 5.82
CA LYS A 62 11.60 1.62 6.82
C LYS A 62 10.26 1.71 7.56
N GLY A 63 9.47 0.66 7.51
CA GLY A 63 8.13 0.59 8.10
C GLY A 63 7.05 1.34 7.32
N SER A 64 7.37 1.92 6.16
CA SER A 64 6.39 2.53 5.27
C SER A 64 5.47 1.47 4.64
N PRO A 65 4.33 1.87 4.05
CA PRO A 65 3.52 0.96 3.25
C PRO A 65 4.29 0.26 2.12
N HIS A 66 5.33 0.89 1.56
CA HIS A 66 6.19 0.26 0.54
C HIS A 66 7.07 -0.85 1.14
N ASP A 67 7.71 -0.61 2.28
CA ASP A 67 8.50 -1.64 2.99
C ASP A 67 7.60 -2.81 3.44
N LEU A 68 6.45 -2.50 4.04
CA LEU A 68 5.47 -3.50 4.46
C LEU A 68 4.89 -4.31 3.29
N ALA A 69 4.85 -3.73 2.08
CA ALA A 69 4.45 -4.41 0.85
C ALA A 69 5.61 -5.13 0.13
N GLY A 70 6.82 -5.10 0.69
CA GLY A 70 8.01 -5.75 0.11
C GLY A 70 8.61 -5.02 -1.09
N VAL A 71 8.28 -3.74 -1.30
CA VAL A 71 8.88 -2.92 -2.37
C VAL A 71 10.30 -2.54 -1.97
N THR A 72 11.26 -3.22 -2.58
CA THR A 72 12.70 -3.06 -2.34
C THR A 72 13.25 -1.77 -2.95
N CYS A 73 14.43 -1.33 -2.52
CA CYS A 73 15.09 -0.14 -3.08
C CYS A 73 15.23 -0.24 -4.60
N THR A 74 15.65 -1.41 -5.09
CA THR A 74 15.83 -1.70 -6.52
C THR A 74 14.53 -1.69 -7.31
N GLY A 75 13.39 -1.94 -6.66
CA GLY A 75 12.07 -1.88 -7.29
C GLY A 75 11.72 -0.49 -7.84
N CYS A 76 12.34 0.56 -7.31
CA CYS A 76 12.18 1.93 -7.81
C CYS A 76 13.49 2.52 -8.37
N HIS A 77 14.63 2.20 -7.76
CA HIS A 77 15.94 2.80 -8.08
C HIS A 77 16.77 2.03 -9.10
N GLY A 78 16.44 0.77 -9.41
CA GLY A 78 17.33 -0.11 -10.17
C GLY A 78 18.56 -0.50 -9.35
N GLY A 79 19.69 -0.77 -10.03
CA GLY A 79 20.89 -1.31 -9.41
C GLY A 79 20.78 -2.81 -9.09
N ASP A 80 21.74 -3.33 -8.34
CA ASP A 80 21.82 -4.75 -7.98
C ASP A 80 21.97 -4.94 -6.47
N ARG A 81 20.85 -5.31 -5.83
CA ARG A 81 20.75 -5.61 -4.38
C ARG A 81 21.55 -6.83 -3.93
N THR A 82 22.10 -7.62 -4.85
CA THR A 82 22.91 -8.80 -4.53
C THR A 82 24.40 -8.47 -4.37
N LYS A 83 24.83 -7.24 -4.71
CA LYS A 83 26.22 -6.81 -4.64
C LYS A 83 26.47 -5.96 -3.40
N ASN A 84 27.53 -6.29 -2.68
CA ASN A 84 28.00 -5.50 -1.53
C ASN A 84 29.00 -4.40 -1.94
N ASP A 85 29.65 -4.57 -3.10
CA ASP A 85 30.49 -3.53 -3.67
C ASP A 85 29.61 -2.37 -4.15
N LYS A 86 30.02 -1.14 -3.82
CA LYS A 86 29.25 0.07 -4.08
C LYS A 86 29.05 0.29 -5.58
N ASP A 87 30.13 0.21 -6.36
CA ASP A 87 30.08 0.59 -7.77
C ASP A 87 29.31 -0.45 -8.58
N GLU A 88 29.45 -1.73 -8.25
CA GLU A 88 28.64 -2.81 -8.84
C GLU A 88 27.16 -2.72 -8.42
N ALA A 89 26.86 -2.41 -7.14
CA ALA A 89 25.49 -2.27 -6.66
C ALA A 89 24.75 -1.07 -7.28
N HIS A 90 25.45 0.04 -7.49
CA HIS A 90 24.89 1.28 -8.05
C HIS A 90 24.98 1.36 -9.58
N LYS A 91 25.52 0.33 -10.24
CA LYS A 91 25.69 0.31 -11.69
C LYS A 91 24.36 0.51 -12.42
N GLY A 92 24.34 1.45 -13.35
CA GLY A 92 23.15 1.82 -14.12
C GLY A 92 22.16 2.74 -13.40
N MET A 93 22.40 3.09 -12.13
CA MET A 93 21.60 4.11 -11.45
C MET A 93 21.96 5.50 -11.96
N LEU A 94 20.93 6.29 -12.31
CA LEU A 94 21.10 7.62 -12.89
C LEU A 94 20.69 8.71 -11.90
N PRO A 95 21.45 9.82 -11.79
CA PRO A 95 21.08 10.94 -10.93
C PRO A 95 19.79 11.60 -11.43
N GLN A 96 19.01 12.23 -10.54
CA GLN A 96 17.75 12.91 -10.87
C GLN A 96 17.89 14.04 -11.92
N SER A 97 19.11 14.56 -12.12
CA SER A 97 19.41 15.57 -13.14
C SER A 97 19.50 14.99 -14.55
N ASN A 98 19.70 13.68 -14.68
CA ASN A 98 19.73 13.00 -15.96
C ASN A 98 18.28 12.79 -16.47
N PRO A 99 17.91 13.27 -17.67
CA PRO A 99 16.58 13.06 -18.26
C PRO A 99 16.14 11.60 -18.39
N GLU A 100 17.07 10.66 -18.49
CA GLU A 100 16.78 9.22 -18.58
C GLU A 100 16.56 8.56 -17.20
N SER A 101 16.85 9.27 -16.11
CA SER A 101 16.62 8.75 -14.77
C SER A 101 15.14 8.50 -14.52
N PRO A 102 14.73 7.37 -13.91
CA PRO A 102 13.35 7.16 -13.47
C PRO A 102 12.90 8.22 -12.46
N PHE A 103 13.84 8.94 -11.83
CA PHE A 103 13.56 10.03 -10.90
C PHE A 103 13.89 11.41 -11.45
N HIS A 104 14.14 11.54 -12.74
CA HIS A 104 13.99 12.85 -13.37
C HIS A 104 12.58 13.36 -13.11
N TYR A 105 12.41 14.65 -12.82
CA TYR A 105 11.16 15.19 -12.30
C TYR A 105 9.93 14.87 -13.18
N LYS A 106 10.09 14.93 -14.52
CA LYS A 106 9.05 14.54 -15.50
C LYS A 106 8.75 13.03 -15.53
N ASN A 107 9.70 12.18 -15.16
CA ASN A 107 9.56 10.73 -15.19
C ASN A 107 8.91 10.16 -13.93
N ILE A 108 8.78 10.95 -12.86
CA ILE A 108 8.23 10.52 -11.57
C ILE A 108 6.83 9.89 -11.72
N PRO A 109 5.86 10.48 -12.46
CA PRO A 109 4.57 9.84 -12.65
C PRO A 109 4.67 8.47 -13.31
N LYS A 110 5.56 8.29 -14.29
CA LYS A 110 5.79 7.01 -14.95
C LYS A 110 6.36 5.98 -13.98
N THR A 111 7.32 6.37 -13.14
CA THR A 111 7.93 5.47 -12.15
C THR A 111 6.91 5.01 -11.11
N CYS A 112 6.12 5.92 -10.54
CA CYS A 112 5.06 5.54 -9.60
C CYS A 112 3.94 4.72 -10.29
N GLY A 113 3.60 5.08 -11.51
CA GLY A 113 2.55 4.45 -12.31
C GLY A 113 2.84 3.03 -12.77
N ALA A 114 4.10 2.58 -12.70
CA ALA A 114 4.45 1.18 -12.97
C ALA A 114 3.68 0.20 -12.06
N CYS A 115 3.39 0.60 -10.83
CA CYS A 115 2.52 -0.14 -9.91
C CYS A 115 1.17 0.57 -9.66
N HIS A 116 1.15 1.91 -9.65
CA HIS A 116 -0.05 2.71 -9.39
C HIS A 116 -0.74 3.18 -10.69
N GLY A 117 -0.95 2.26 -11.63
CA GLY A 117 -1.46 2.56 -12.97
C GLY A 117 -2.81 3.29 -12.98
N ASP A 118 -3.77 2.87 -12.14
CA ASP A 118 -5.07 3.53 -12.04
C ASP A 118 -4.95 4.98 -11.55
N ILE A 119 -4.04 5.24 -10.62
CA ILE A 119 -3.79 6.59 -10.09
C ILE A 119 -3.15 7.44 -11.18
N LEU A 120 -2.14 6.90 -11.88
CA LEU A 120 -1.50 7.57 -13.01
C LEU A 120 -2.54 7.93 -14.08
N ALA A 121 -3.40 6.99 -14.48
CA ALA A 121 -4.41 7.23 -15.51
C ALA A 121 -5.40 8.35 -15.14
N ARG A 122 -5.66 8.55 -13.85
CA ARG A 122 -6.46 9.67 -13.34
C ARG A 122 -5.65 10.96 -13.36
N PHE A 123 -4.42 10.91 -12.86
CA PHE A 123 -3.52 12.07 -12.82
C PHE A 123 -3.22 12.64 -14.20
N GLN A 124 -3.08 11.79 -15.21
CA GLN A 124 -2.84 12.19 -16.60
C GLN A 124 -3.94 13.06 -17.20
N LYS A 125 -5.15 13.04 -16.63
CA LYS A 125 -6.27 13.89 -17.07
C LYS A 125 -6.27 15.27 -16.42
N SER A 126 -5.36 15.53 -15.50
CA SER A 126 -5.31 16.78 -14.75
C SER A 126 -4.50 17.85 -15.48
N ARG A 127 -4.86 19.12 -15.26
CA ARG A 127 -4.05 20.29 -15.69
C ARG A 127 -2.63 20.25 -15.11
N HIS A 128 -2.47 19.65 -13.92
CA HIS A 128 -1.16 19.49 -13.30
C HIS A 128 -0.22 18.62 -14.13
N TYR A 129 -0.72 17.48 -14.63
CA TYR A 129 0.07 16.60 -15.48
C TYR A 129 0.36 17.24 -16.85
N GLU A 130 -0.64 17.90 -17.46
CA GLU A 130 -0.47 18.68 -18.69
C GLU A 130 0.68 19.70 -18.55
N MET A 131 0.66 20.51 -17.49
CA MET A 131 1.73 21.48 -17.22
C MET A 131 3.10 20.84 -16.95
N LEU A 132 3.13 19.66 -16.32
CA LEU A 132 4.36 18.91 -16.07
C LEU A 132 4.99 18.43 -17.38
N GLU A 133 4.19 17.88 -18.28
CA GLU A 133 4.66 17.39 -19.58
C GLU A 133 5.16 18.55 -20.45
N GLU A 134 4.35 19.59 -20.61
CA GLU A 134 4.65 20.73 -21.48
C GLU A 134 5.85 21.54 -21.00
N SER A 135 5.86 21.91 -19.72
CA SER A 135 6.82 22.91 -19.20
C SER A 135 7.82 22.35 -18.18
N GLY A 136 7.59 21.16 -17.64
CA GLY A 136 8.34 20.63 -16.50
C GLY A 136 8.07 21.33 -15.17
N ARG A 137 7.12 22.27 -15.13
CA ARG A 137 6.80 23.08 -13.95
C ARG A 137 5.50 22.68 -13.24
N GLY A 138 4.71 21.81 -13.85
CA GLY A 138 3.54 21.22 -13.17
C GLY A 138 3.98 20.33 -12.01
N PRO A 139 3.15 20.15 -10.96
CA PRO A 139 3.49 19.29 -9.84
C PRO A 139 3.55 17.82 -10.29
N SER A 140 4.34 17.00 -9.60
CA SER A 140 4.39 15.53 -9.78
C SER A 140 3.91 14.82 -8.52
N CYS A 141 3.94 13.48 -8.51
CA CYS A 141 3.49 12.67 -7.37
C CYS A 141 4.16 13.12 -6.07
N ILE A 142 5.48 13.36 -6.10
CA ILE A 142 6.25 13.74 -4.91
C ILE A 142 6.05 15.20 -4.49
N THR A 143 5.37 16.03 -5.29
CA THR A 143 5.09 17.43 -4.91
C THR A 143 4.05 17.48 -3.81
N CYS A 144 3.02 16.63 -3.88
CA CYS A 144 2.00 16.53 -2.84
C CYS A 144 2.34 15.45 -1.80
N HIS A 145 2.93 14.34 -2.23
CA HIS A 145 3.20 13.17 -1.38
C HIS A 145 4.62 13.08 -0.84
N GLY A 146 5.46 14.10 -1.10
CA GLY A 146 6.85 14.11 -0.69
C GLY A 146 7.68 13.00 -1.33
N ALA A 147 8.96 12.93 -0.96
CA ALA A 147 9.83 11.86 -1.42
C ALA A 147 9.32 10.49 -0.93
N LEU A 148 9.51 9.45 -1.74
CA LEU A 148 9.15 8.05 -1.47
C LEU A 148 7.65 7.75 -1.31
N ASN A 149 6.77 8.75 -1.18
CA ASN A 149 5.34 8.60 -0.87
C ASN A 149 5.11 7.60 0.29
N ALA A 150 5.97 7.65 1.30
CA ALA A 150 6.09 6.61 2.33
C ALA A 150 5.06 6.72 3.45
N LYS A 151 4.20 7.75 3.43
CA LYS A 151 3.26 8.06 4.52
C LYS A 151 1.87 8.27 3.94
N VAL A 152 0.84 7.89 4.69
CA VAL A 152 -0.54 8.30 4.38
C VAL A 152 -0.66 9.78 4.73
N TYR A 153 -0.83 10.63 3.73
CA TYR A 153 -0.82 12.07 3.93
C TYR A 153 -2.07 12.54 4.68
N SER A 154 -1.87 13.35 5.72
CA SER A 154 -2.98 14.05 6.36
C SER A 154 -3.50 15.16 5.46
N THR A 155 -4.76 15.54 5.65
CA THR A 155 -5.39 16.62 4.90
C THR A 155 -4.65 17.94 5.03
N THR A 156 -4.05 18.20 6.19
CA THR A 156 -3.22 19.38 6.43
C THR A 156 -1.96 19.40 5.59
N ILE A 157 -1.31 18.26 5.35
CA ILE A 157 -0.10 18.24 4.52
C ILE A 157 -0.47 18.49 3.06
N ILE A 158 -1.56 17.87 2.59
CA ILE A 158 -2.07 18.11 1.23
C ILE A 158 -2.48 19.58 1.03
N GLU A 159 -3.15 20.19 2.01
CA GLU A 159 -3.51 21.61 1.97
C GLU A 159 -2.28 22.52 1.84
N ARG A 160 -1.22 22.26 2.60
CA ARG A 160 0.04 23.00 2.49
C ARG A 160 0.67 22.84 1.11
N ALA A 161 0.65 21.62 0.56
CA ALA A 161 1.18 21.36 -0.77
C ALA A 161 0.41 22.17 -1.83
N CYS A 162 -0.93 22.17 -1.78
CA CYS A 162 -1.76 22.99 -2.69
C CYS A 162 -1.43 24.48 -2.54
N SER A 163 -1.33 24.97 -1.30
CA SER A 163 -1.12 26.38 -0.99
C SER A 163 0.22 26.94 -1.46
N SER A 164 1.21 26.07 -1.70
CA SER A 164 2.51 26.48 -2.26
C SER A 164 2.37 27.13 -3.65
N CYS A 165 1.40 26.65 -4.45
CA CYS A 165 1.13 27.14 -5.80
C CYS A 165 -0.20 27.87 -5.90
N HIS A 166 -1.25 27.42 -5.20
CA HIS A 166 -2.58 28.00 -5.23
C HIS A 166 -2.76 29.01 -4.12
N ASN A 167 -2.53 30.29 -4.39
CA ASN A 167 -2.67 31.33 -3.38
C ASN A 167 -2.88 32.69 -4.04
N LYS A 168 -3.16 33.71 -3.22
CA LYS A 168 -3.40 35.08 -3.71
C LYS A 168 -2.16 35.68 -4.40
N LYS A 169 -0.95 35.30 -3.98
CA LYS A 169 0.31 35.84 -4.51
C LYS A 169 0.59 35.36 -5.93
N THR A 170 0.33 34.08 -6.21
CA THR A 170 0.49 33.51 -7.56
C THR A 170 -0.71 33.80 -8.47
N GLY A 171 -1.87 34.14 -7.89
CA GLY A 171 -3.13 34.28 -8.63
C GLY A 171 -3.68 32.96 -9.17
N ASN A 172 -3.00 31.83 -8.89
CA ASN A 172 -3.36 30.52 -9.42
C ASN A 172 -4.53 29.92 -8.64
N ASN A 173 -5.75 30.29 -9.01
CA ASN A 173 -7.01 29.78 -8.45
C ASN A 173 -6.99 29.54 -6.91
N PRO A 174 -6.86 30.60 -6.09
CA PRO A 174 -6.75 30.45 -4.64
C PRO A 174 -7.98 29.81 -3.97
N ARG A 175 -9.15 29.85 -4.62
CA ARG A 175 -10.39 29.25 -4.08
C ARG A 175 -10.36 27.73 -4.03
N ILE A 176 -9.50 27.10 -4.84
CA ILE A 176 -9.39 25.64 -4.94
C ILE A 176 -8.97 25.00 -3.60
N ILE A 177 -8.27 25.74 -2.73
CA ILE A 177 -7.88 25.22 -1.40
C ILE A 177 -9.12 24.93 -0.55
N ALA A 178 -10.07 25.86 -0.50
CA ALA A 178 -11.29 25.69 0.30
C ALA A 178 -12.13 24.52 -0.23
N GLU A 179 -12.25 24.41 -1.56
CA GLU A 179 -12.94 23.28 -2.20
C GLU A 179 -12.24 21.94 -1.91
N ALA A 180 -10.91 21.91 -1.98
CA ALA A 180 -10.11 20.73 -1.61
C ALA A 180 -10.36 20.31 -0.15
N GLN A 181 -10.32 21.27 0.77
CA GLN A 181 -10.54 21.03 2.21
C GLN A 181 -11.92 20.45 2.48
N GLU A 182 -12.97 20.96 1.84
CA GLU A 182 -14.31 20.40 1.99
C GLU A 182 -14.41 18.95 1.52
N ILE A 183 -13.86 18.65 0.34
CA ILE A 183 -13.88 17.30 -0.23
C ILE A 183 -13.06 16.36 0.67
N LEU A 184 -11.85 16.74 1.05
CA LEU A 184 -10.98 15.96 1.93
C LEU A 184 -11.62 15.74 3.30
N GLY A 185 -12.33 16.73 3.85
CA GLY A 185 -13.10 16.58 5.09
C GLY A 185 -14.19 15.51 4.97
N ARG A 186 -14.94 15.50 3.86
CA ARG A 186 -15.94 14.44 3.59
C ARG A 186 -15.29 13.07 3.44
N LEU A 187 -14.16 12.98 2.75
CA LEU A 187 -13.41 11.73 2.60
C LEU A 187 -12.89 11.21 3.93
N ASN A 188 -12.35 12.08 4.78
CA ASN A 188 -11.93 11.71 6.13
C ASN A 188 -13.09 11.17 6.97
N HIS A 189 -14.24 11.85 6.96
CA HIS A 189 -15.43 11.37 7.66
C HIS A 189 -15.90 10.01 7.12
N ALA A 190 -15.96 9.84 5.79
CA ALA A 190 -16.31 8.57 5.17
C ALA A 190 -15.33 7.46 5.57
N ASN A 191 -14.02 7.75 5.64
CA ASN A 191 -13.02 6.78 6.09
C ASN A 191 -13.20 6.41 7.57
N GLY A 192 -13.61 7.36 8.41
CA GLY A 192 -13.96 7.10 9.81
C GLY A 192 -15.07 6.07 9.94
N TYR A 193 -16.20 6.28 9.25
CA TYR A 193 -17.30 5.31 9.23
C TYR A 193 -16.87 3.96 8.63
N ARG A 194 -16.11 3.98 7.53
CA ARG A 194 -15.54 2.78 6.90
C ARG A 194 -14.67 1.98 7.86
N ASN A 195 -13.86 2.63 8.68
CA ASN A 195 -13.04 1.95 9.69
C ASN A 195 -13.90 1.32 10.78
N GLY A 196 -14.93 2.02 11.27
CA GLY A 196 -15.90 1.46 12.21
C GLY A 196 -16.63 0.24 11.63
N LEU A 197 -17.09 0.31 10.38
CA LEU A 197 -17.70 -0.82 9.67
C LEU A 197 -16.73 -2.02 9.56
N ARG A 198 -15.45 -1.76 9.30
CA ARG A 198 -14.45 -2.84 9.24
C ARG A 198 -14.35 -3.59 10.56
N PHE A 199 -14.36 -2.89 11.70
CA PHE A 199 -14.34 -3.53 13.01
C PHE A 199 -15.62 -4.33 13.26
N TYR A 200 -16.78 -3.75 12.98
CA TYR A 200 -18.08 -4.42 13.13
C TYR A 200 -18.20 -5.68 12.28
N TYR A 201 -17.94 -5.60 10.97
CA TYR A 201 -18.04 -6.76 10.09
C TYR A 201 -17.02 -7.84 10.42
N LYS A 202 -15.86 -7.46 10.96
CA LYS A 202 -14.90 -8.43 11.51
C LYS A 202 -15.43 -9.11 12.77
N SER A 203 -16.11 -8.39 13.68
CA SER A 203 -16.64 -8.96 14.93
C SER A 203 -17.79 -9.94 14.70
N ILE A 204 -18.58 -9.75 13.64
CA ILE A 204 -19.66 -10.67 13.26
C ILE A 204 -19.23 -11.73 12.23
N HIS A 205 -17.92 -11.88 12.00
CA HIS A 205 -17.34 -12.85 11.05
C HIS A 205 -17.84 -12.72 9.59
N LYS A 206 -18.14 -11.50 9.13
CA LYS A 206 -18.57 -11.19 7.75
C LYS A 206 -17.71 -10.11 7.09
N PRO A 207 -16.37 -10.24 7.05
CA PRO A 207 -15.49 -9.22 6.49
C PRO A 207 -15.78 -8.89 5.01
N GLU A 208 -16.35 -9.82 4.25
CA GLU A 208 -16.74 -9.66 2.84
C GLU A 208 -17.80 -8.57 2.62
N ALA A 209 -18.61 -8.25 3.64
CA ALA A 209 -19.58 -7.16 3.56
C ALA A 209 -18.92 -5.78 3.35
N MET A 210 -17.62 -5.65 3.65
CA MET A 210 -16.84 -4.45 3.37
C MET A 210 -16.60 -4.20 1.88
N ALA A 211 -16.72 -5.22 1.02
CA ALA A 211 -16.31 -5.13 -0.39
C ALA A 211 -16.97 -3.94 -1.12
N LYS A 212 -18.26 -3.70 -0.89
CA LYS A 212 -18.98 -2.57 -1.50
C LYS A 212 -18.46 -1.21 -1.00
N VAL A 213 -18.28 -1.07 0.31
CA VAL A 213 -17.80 0.17 0.94
C VAL A 213 -16.37 0.47 0.52
N ASP A 214 -15.51 -0.56 0.49
CA ASP A 214 -14.12 -0.45 0.07
C ASP A 214 -14.01 -0.07 -1.41
N ALA A 215 -14.83 -0.66 -2.27
CA ALA A 215 -14.88 -0.31 -3.70
C ALA A 215 -15.35 1.14 -3.92
N ALA A 216 -16.44 1.56 -3.26
CA ALA A 216 -16.96 2.92 -3.37
C ALA A 216 -15.94 3.96 -2.88
N TYR A 217 -15.28 3.71 -1.74
CA TYR A 217 -14.25 4.59 -1.21
C TYR A 217 -13.04 4.65 -2.16
N LYS A 218 -12.57 3.50 -2.66
CA LYS A 218 -11.45 3.43 -3.61
C LYS A 218 -11.75 4.23 -4.89
N ASP A 219 -12.97 4.14 -5.44
CA ASP A 219 -13.35 4.88 -6.64
C ASP A 219 -13.19 6.39 -6.45
N VAL A 220 -13.73 6.96 -5.36
CA VAL A 220 -13.64 8.40 -5.12
C VAL A 220 -12.19 8.83 -4.89
N ILE A 221 -11.37 8.01 -4.23
CA ILE A 221 -9.92 8.28 -4.10
C ILE A 221 -9.21 8.25 -5.46
N LEU A 222 -9.58 7.38 -6.39
CA LEU A 222 -9.03 7.41 -7.74
C LEU A 222 -9.41 8.72 -8.45
N PHE A 223 -10.69 9.13 -8.38
CA PHE A 223 -11.14 10.40 -8.98
C PHE A 223 -10.51 11.63 -8.34
N TRP A 224 -10.12 11.59 -7.06
CA TRP A 224 -9.37 12.66 -6.40
C TRP A 224 -8.11 13.05 -7.18
N HIS A 225 -7.44 12.09 -7.79
CA HIS A 225 -6.21 12.32 -8.54
C HIS A 225 -6.44 12.93 -9.94
N GLU A 226 -7.69 13.09 -10.40
CA GLU A 226 -7.99 13.89 -11.61
C GLU A 226 -7.96 15.40 -11.32
N PHE A 227 -8.08 15.81 -10.04
CA PHE A 227 -8.22 17.20 -9.61
C PHE A 227 -9.38 17.98 -10.26
N ASP A 228 -10.40 17.27 -10.75
CA ASP A 228 -11.65 17.85 -11.24
C ASP A 228 -12.68 17.94 -10.10
N PHE A 229 -12.67 19.06 -9.40
CA PHE A 229 -13.53 19.24 -8.22
C PHE A 229 -15.01 19.40 -8.57
N LYS A 230 -15.35 19.79 -9.81
CA LYS A 230 -16.75 19.82 -10.26
C LYS A 230 -17.35 18.42 -10.28
N ARG A 231 -16.55 17.42 -10.71
CA ARG A 231 -16.97 16.01 -10.73
C ARG A 231 -16.78 15.33 -9.38
N LEU A 232 -15.77 15.72 -8.62
CA LEU A 232 -15.41 15.07 -7.37
C LEU A 232 -16.28 15.49 -6.18
N ALA A 233 -16.67 16.77 -6.11
CA ALA A 233 -17.52 17.27 -5.03
C ALA A 233 -18.83 16.47 -4.86
N PRO A 234 -19.65 16.22 -5.90
CA PRO A 234 -20.87 15.41 -5.75
C PRO A 234 -20.55 13.97 -5.35
N ARG A 235 -19.54 13.33 -5.96
CA ARG A 235 -19.09 11.97 -5.60
C ARG A 235 -18.71 11.84 -4.12
N SER A 236 -18.01 12.84 -3.58
CA SER A 236 -17.63 12.85 -2.16
C SER A 236 -18.83 12.95 -1.22
N LYS A 237 -19.89 13.65 -1.63
CA LYS A 237 -21.15 13.77 -0.88
C LYS A 237 -21.93 12.46 -0.92
N GLU A 238 -22.05 11.87 -2.11
CA GLU A 238 -22.73 10.58 -2.33
C GLU A 238 -22.07 9.46 -1.52
N LEU A 239 -20.74 9.34 -1.59
CA LEU A 239 -19.98 8.38 -0.80
C LEU A 239 -20.23 8.54 0.70
N LEU A 240 -20.14 9.77 1.22
CA LEU A 240 -20.35 10.02 2.64
C LEU A 240 -21.77 9.65 3.07
N ALA A 241 -22.78 9.99 2.25
CA ALA A 241 -24.17 9.63 2.53
C ALA A 241 -24.35 8.10 2.55
N GLU A 242 -23.83 7.40 1.53
CA GLU A 242 -23.93 5.94 1.43
C GLU A 242 -23.27 5.25 2.63
N VAL A 243 -22.03 5.61 2.95
CA VAL A 243 -21.30 4.96 4.06
C VAL A 243 -21.96 5.25 5.41
N LYS A 244 -22.52 6.46 5.61
CA LYS A 244 -23.31 6.79 6.81
C LYS A 244 -24.55 5.91 6.93
N THR A 245 -25.29 5.71 5.83
CA THR A 245 -26.48 4.85 5.83
C THR A 245 -26.12 3.39 6.17
N ILE A 246 -25.02 2.87 5.61
CA ILE A 246 -24.55 1.52 5.93
C ILE A 246 -24.13 1.41 7.40
N TYR A 247 -23.41 2.42 7.91
CA TYR A 247 -22.99 2.48 9.31
C TYR A 247 -24.17 2.50 10.28
N ALA A 248 -25.20 3.32 10.03
CA ALA A 248 -26.39 3.38 10.87
C ALA A 248 -27.11 2.02 10.96
N LYS A 249 -27.29 1.35 9.82
CA LYS A 249 -27.91 0.01 9.76
C LYS A 249 -27.10 -1.05 10.52
N ALA A 250 -25.77 -0.99 10.43
CA ALA A 250 -24.89 -1.87 11.18
C ALA A 250 -24.99 -1.65 12.70
N HIS A 251 -25.13 -0.39 13.12
CA HIS A 251 -25.29 -0.03 14.52
C HIS A 251 -26.64 -0.53 15.09
N GLU A 252 -27.74 -0.31 14.37
CA GLU A 252 -29.07 -0.80 14.76
C GLU A 252 -29.10 -2.33 14.90
N ALA A 253 -28.47 -3.05 13.96
CA ALA A 253 -28.37 -4.50 14.03
C ALA A 253 -27.57 -4.99 15.26
N SER A 254 -26.52 -4.25 15.65
CA SER A 254 -25.70 -4.60 16.81
C SER A 254 -26.41 -4.43 18.15
N GLU A 255 -27.40 -3.54 18.24
CA GLU A 255 -28.24 -3.35 19.44
C GLU A 255 -29.35 -4.39 19.56
N GLY A 256 -29.77 -4.99 18.44
CA GLY A 256 -30.80 -6.03 18.39
C GLY A 256 -30.32 -7.42 18.82
N ASP A 257 -29.06 -7.77 18.57
CA ASP A 257 -28.47 -9.08 18.90
C ASP A 257 -28.09 -9.22 20.40
N GLY A 258 -28.29 -8.17 21.20
CA GLY A 258 -28.02 -8.14 22.64
C GLY A 258 -29.22 -8.47 23.54
N LYS A 259 -30.33 -8.97 22.99
CA LYS A 259 -31.53 -9.40 23.74
C LYS A 259 -31.80 -10.89 23.61
#